data_AF-A0AAU4C089-F1
#
_entry.id   AF-A0AAU4C089-F1
#
_cell.length_a   1.000
_cell.length_b   1.000
_cell.length_c   1.000
_cell.angle_alpha   90.00
_cell.angle_beta   90.00
_cell.angle_gamma   90.00
#
_symmetry.space_group_name_H-M   'P 1'
#
loop_
_entity.id
_entity.type
_entity.pdbx_description
1 polymer ?
#
loop_
_entity_poly.entity_id
_entity_poly.type
_entity_poly.pdbx_seq_one_letter_code
_entity_poly.pdbx_strand_id
1 'polypeptide(L)' 'MSTVTLASGAGTQFTLTYQPWTAGSGQELKATTVVVTPPNETTPMTLTWPGGSVLLQGGDTHPGSCTGPVGS' A
#
# COMPACT_ATOMS: atom_id res chain seq x y z
N MET A 1 11.16 10.95 -15.33
CA MET A 1 9.84 10.55 -14.76
C MET A 1 8.95 10.15 -15.92
N SER A 2 8.21 9.06 -15.80
CA SER A 2 7.28 8.61 -16.84
C SER A 2 5.86 8.82 -16.35
N THR A 3 5.01 9.38 -17.21
CA THR A 3 3.60 9.64 -16.92
C THR A 3 2.75 8.48 -17.41
N VAL A 4 1.76 8.06 -16.62
CA VAL A 4 0.71 7.13 -17.05
C VAL A 4 -0.58 7.92 -17.25
N THR A 5 -1.19 7.78 -18.42
CA THR A 5 -2.49 8.38 -18.74
C THR A 5 -3.47 7.26 -19.05
N LEU A 6 -4.59 7.23 -18.31
CA LEU A 6 -5.64 6.23 -18.50
C LEU A 6 -6.74 6.82 -19.38
N ALA A 7 -7.23 6.03 -20.32
CA ALA A 7 -8.49 6.33 -20.99
C ALA A 7 -9.66 6.22 -20.00
N SER A 8 -10.79 6.85 -20.32
CA SER A 8 -11.99 6.72 -19.50
C SER A 8 -12.39 5.24 -19.34
N GLY A 9 -12.60 4.81 -18.10
CA GLY A 9 -12.94 3.42 -17.75
C GLY A 9 -11.77 2.43 -17.76
N ALA A 10 -10.55 2.85 -18.12
CA ALA A 10 -9.38 1.99 -18.04
C ALA A 10 -8.87 1.83 -16.60
N GLY A 11 -8.30 0.66 -16.30
CA GLY A 11 -7.67 0.36 -15.01
C GLY A 11 -6.15 0.41 -15.08
N THR A 12 -5.52 0.46 -13.92
CA THR A 12 -4.07 0.32 -13.74
C THR A 12 -3.77 -0.37 -12.42
N GLN A 13 -2.50 -0.64 -12.15
CA GLN A 13 -2.03 -1.34 -10.97
C GLN A 13 -0.81 -0.64 -10.37
N PHE A 14 -0.52 -0.95 -9.11
CA PHE A 14 0.73 -0.60 -8.45
C PHE A 14 1.07 -1.74 -7.48
N THR A 15 2.34 -1.85 -7.12
CA THR A 15 2.79 -2.80 -6.10
C THR A 15 2.81 -2.13 -4.74
N LEU A 16 2.26 -2.77 -3.71
CA LEU A 16 2.47 -2.38 -2.31
C LEU A 16 3.43 -3.37 -1.67
N THR A 17 4.62 -2.89 -1.30
CA THR A 17 5.59 -3.66 -0.52
C THR A 17 5.40 -3.33 0.95
N TYR A 18 5.21 -4.36 1.78
CA TYR A 18 4.98 -4.22 3.21
C TYR A 18 5.76 -5.28 4.00
N GLN A 19 5.96 -5.03 5.29
CA GLN A 19 6.55 -6.00 6.20
C GLN A 19 5.47 -6.84 6.91
N PRO A 20 5.43 -8.16 6.71
CA PRO A 20 4.53 -9.02 7.49
C PRO A 20 4.99 -9.07 8.94
N TRP A 21 4.03 -9.07 9.88
CA TRP A 21 4.36 -9.27 11.29
C TRP A 21 4.73 -10.72 11.54
N THR A 22 5.77 -10.92 12.34
CA THR A 22 6.16 -12.21 12.92
C THR A 22 6.42 -12.05 14.42
N ALA A 23 6.30 -13.13 15.18
CA ALA A 23 6.59 -13.09 16.62
C ALA A 23 8.01 -12.57 16.88
N GLY A 24 8.13 -11.50 17.69
CA GLY A 24 9.41 -10.86 17.98
C GLY A 24 9.85 -9.77 16.99
N SER A 25 9.14 -9.55 15.88
CA SER A 25 9.45 -8.47 14.91
C SER A 25 9.04 -7.07 15.38
N GLY A 26 8.20 -6.98 16.42
CA GLY A 26 7.68 -5.73 16.97
C GLY A 26 6.17 -5.78 17.18
N GLN A 27 5.52 -4.62 17.10
CA GLN A 27 4.09 -4.50 17.34
C GLN A 27 3.27 -5.00 16.14
N GLU A 28 2.28 -5.84 16.42
CA GLU A 28 1.35 -6.37 15.42
C GLU A 28 0.30 -5.33 15.04
N LEU A 29 0.10 -5.11 13.74
CA LEU A 29 -1.07 -4.43 13.18
C LEU A 29 -1.96 -5.45 12.47
N LYS A 30 -3.14 -5.72 13.03
CA LYS A 30 -4.16 -6.59 12.42
C LYS A 30 -4.96 -5.81 11.37
N ALA A 31 -4.36 -5.58 10.21
CA ALA A 31 -4.99 -4.86 9.12
C ALA A 31 -6.21 -5.63 8.58
N THR A 32 -7.30 -4.91 8.35
CA THR A 32 -8.52 -5.44 7.71
C THR A 32 -8.87 -4.71 6.42
N THR A 33 -8.33 -3.50 6.25
CA THR A 33 -8.54 -2.67 5.07
C THR A 33 -7.24 -1.99 4.65
N VAL A 34 -7.18 -1.57 3.39
CA VAL A 34 -6.20 -0.63 2.87
C VAL A 34 -6.94 0.54 2.24
N VAL A 35 -6.53 1.76 2.60
CA VAL A 35 -7.10 3.00 2.09
C VAL A 35 -6.14 3.57 1.06
N VAL A 36 -6.62 3.78 -0.17
CA VAL A 36 -5.81 4.22 -1.31
C VAL A 36 -6.37 5.53 -1.83
N THR A 37 -5.51 6.54 -1.93
CA THR A 37 -5.80 7.78 -2.67
C THR A 37 -4.95 7.76 -3.96
N PRO A 38 -5.57 7.56 -5.13
CA PRO A 38 -4.83 7.57 -6.39
C PRO A 38 -4.13 8.91 -6.67
N PRO A 39 -3.09 8.94 -7.51
CA PRO A 39 -2.51 10.21 -7.96
C PRO A 39 -3.57 11.11 -8.63
N ASN A 40 -3.48 12.41 -8.35
CA ASN A 40 -4.42 13.44 -8.84
C ASN A 40 -5.86 13.32 -8.33
N GLU A 41 -6.13 12.42 -7.38
CA GLU A 41 -7.42 12.32 -6.69
C GLU A 41 -7.32 12.80 -5.25
N THR A 42 -8.42 13.32 -4.71
CA THR A 42 -8.52 13.71 -3.29
C THR A 42 -9.45 12.79 -2.50
N THR A 43 -10.23 11.97 -3.21
CA THR A 43 -11.18 11.04 -2.59
C THR A 43 -10.52 9.67 -2.45
N PRO A 44 -10.37 9.13 -1.22
CA PRO A 44 -9.83 7.80 -1.02
C PRO A 44 -10.84 6.72 -1.37
N MET A 45 -10.33 5.57 -1.80
CA MET A 45 -11.08 4.31 -1.85
C MET A 45 -10.62 3.37 -0.75
N THR A 46 -11.54 2.62 -0.16
CA THR A 46 -11.22 1.58 0.83
C THR A 46 -11.34 0.22 0.18
N LEU A 47 -10.29 -0.58 0.27
CA LEU A 47 -10.25 -1.96 -0.22
C LEU A 47 -10.13 -2.91 0.98
N THR A 48 -10.74 -4.09 0.87
CA THR A 48 -10.49 -5.18 1.83
C THR A 48 -9.03 -5.58 1.76
N TRP A 49 -8.36 -5.67 2.91
CA TRP A 49 -6.98 -6.13 3.00
C TRP A 49 -6.93 -7.64 2.81
N PRO A 50 -6.29 -8.16 1.73
CA PRO A 50 -6.18 -9.59 1.52
C PRO A 50 -4.99 -10.20 2.27
N GLY A 51 -4.11 -9.38 2.84
CA GLY A 51 -2.92 -9.82 3.54
C GLY A 51 -3.21 -10.25 4.98
N GLY A 52 -2.19 -10.80 5.64
CA GLY A 52 -2.21 -11.06 7.07
C GLY A 52 -1.81 -9.84 7.91
N SER A 53 -1.48 -10.08 9.16
CA SER A 53 -0.96 -9.07 10.07
C SER A 53 0.32 -8.42 9.52
N VAL A 54 0.40 -7.10 9.68
CA VAL A 54 1.50 -6.25 9.20
C VAL A 54 2.31 -5.78 10.41
N LEU A 55 3.62 -5.65 10.26
CA LEU A 55 4.43 -5.02 11.30
C LEU A 55 4.07 -3.52 11.36
N LEU A 56 3.70 -3.03 12.54
CA LEU A 56 3.44 -1.61 12.73
C LEU A 56 4.72 -0.82 12.41
N GLN A 57 4.63 0.09 11.43
CA GLN A 57 5.75 0.91 10.99
C GLN A 57 5.96 2.06 11.99
N GLY A 58 7.20 2.24 12.43
CA GLY A 58 7.66 3.37 13.23
C GLY A 58 8.84 4.07 12.58
N GLY A 59 9.34 5.14 13.20
CA GLY A 59 10.49 5.90 12.67
C GLY A 59 11.75 5.05 12.46
N ASP A 60 11.94 4.01 13.25
CA ASP A 60 13.09 3.11 13.21
C ASP A 60 12.91 1.91 12.26
N THR A 61 11.75 1.78 11.58
CA THR A 61 11.50 0.65 10.69
C THR A 61 12.21 0.83 9.35
N HIS A 62 13.24 0.02 9.10
CA HIS A 62 14.03 0.07 7.88
C HIS A 62 14.24 -1.34 7.28
N PRO A 63 13.83 -1.60 6.02
CA PRO A 63 13.12 -0.70 5.10
C PRO A 63 11.63 -0.56 5.47
N GLY A 64 11.08 0.65 5.37
CA GLY A 64 9.65 0.85 5.58
C GLY A 64 8.78 0.28 4.45
N SER A 65 7.48 0.10 4.72
CA SER A 65 6.49 -0.18 3.67
C SER A 65 6.44 0.94 2.62
N CYS A 66 6.29 0.60 1.35
CA CYS A 66 6.29 1.56 0.25
C CYS A 66 5.43 1.11 -0.94
N THR A 67 5.06 2.05 -1.80
CA THR A 67 4.39 1.76 -3.06
C THR A 67 5.37 1.84 -4.23
N GLY A 68 5.19 0.95 -5.20
CA GLY A 68 5.83 1.01 -6.50
C GLY A 68 5.14 2.04 -7.43
N PRO A 69 5.70 2.24 -8.64
CA PRO A 69 5.10 3.12 -9.63
C PRO A 69 3.73 2.59 -10.08
N VAL A 70 2.86 3.50 -10.50
CA VAL A 70 1.59 3.17 -11.13
C VAL A 70 1.86 2.69 -12.56
N GLY A 71 1.18 1.62 -13.00
CA GLY A 71 1.29 1.03 -14.34
C GLY A 71 2.49 0.09 -14.53
N SER A 72 3.01 -0.49 -13.44
CA SER A 72 4.09 -1.48 -13.44
C SER A 72 3.66 -2.87 -13.88
#